data_AF-A0AAV8ZR26-F1
#
_entry.id   AF-A0AAV8ZR26-F1
#
_cell.length_a   1.000
_cell.length_b   1.000
_cell.length_c   1.000
_cell.angle_alpha   90.00
_cell.angle_beta   90.00
_cell.angle_gamma   90.00
#
_symmetry.space_group_name_H-M   'P 1'
#
loop_
_entity.id
_entity.type
_entity.pdbx_description
1 polymer ?
#
loop_
_entity_poly.entity_id
_entity_poly.type
_entity_poly.pdbx_seq_one_letter_code
_entity_poly.pdbx_strand_id
1 'polypeptide(L)'
;MKTNRYAAQEKAKSRHKKARIQNWKDTDQAEMKKILGCILWMEILSLPSIFSYWSKNFRYHNNLRYVLPRNRFQMLLKSWHFADNTAQYNADDRLFKITPVLNIL
;
A
#
# COMPACT_ATOMS: atom_id res chain seq x y z
N MET A 1 -1.33 -6.17 12.50
CA MET A 1 -0.47 -5.48 11.50
C MET A 1 -0.74 -3.98 11.53
N LYS A 2 0.28 -3.11 11.45
CA LYS A 2 0.12 -1.63 11.53
C LYS A 2 -0.72 -1.06 10.38
N THR A 3 -0.54 -1.54 9.15
CA THR A 3 -1.37 -1.22 7.97
C THR A 3 -2.88 -1.42 8.22
N ASN A 4 -3.31 -2.55 8.79
CA ASN A 4 -4.73 -2.80 9.07
C ASN A 4 -5.29 -1.82 10.11
N ARG A 5 -4.52 -1.50 11.16
CA ARG A 5 -4.92 -0.50 12.15
C ARG A 5 -5.11 0.87 11.51
N TYR A 6 -4.16 1.29 10.68
CA TYR A 6 -4.27 2.56 9.95
C TYR A 6 -5.51 2.60 9.06
N ALA A 7 -5.73 1.56 8.27
CA ALA A 7 -6.88 1.51 7.38
C ALA A 7 -8.22 1.55 8.15
N ALA A 8 -8.30 0.90 9.32
CA ALA A 8 -9.46 1.00 10.19
C ALA A 8 -9.69 2.43 10.72
N GLN A 9 -8.63 3.13 11.13
CA GLN A 9 -8.70 4.54 11.54
C GLN A 9 -9.19 5.43 10.39
N GLU A 10 -8.64 5.26 9.18
CA GLU A 10 -9.05 6.04 8.01
C GLU A 10 -10.48 5.71 7.57
N LYS A 11 -10.90 4.46 7.69
CA LYS A 11 -12.29 4.05 7.45
C LYS A 11 -13.25 4.73 8.43
N ALA A 12 -12.89 4.78 9.72
CA ALA A 12 -13.69 5.43 10.76
C ALA A 12 -13.79 6.95 10.57
N LYS A 13 -12.72 7.61 10.11
CA LYS A 13 -12.73 9.05 9.80
C LYS A 13 -13.51 9.41 8.53
N SER A 14 -13.70 8.45 7.63
CA SER A 14 -14.26 8.71 6.31
C SER A 14 -15.76 9.03 6.38
N ARG A 15 -16.10 10.28 6.04
CA ARG A 15 -17.50 10.77 5.99
C ARG A 15 -18.27 10.29 4.75
N HIS A 16 -17.58 9.79 3.74
CA HIS A 16 -18.18 9.37 2.47
C HIS A 16 -18.42 7.86 2.43
N LYS A 17 -19.70 7.44 2.40
CA LYS A 17 -20.12 6.03 2.33
C LYS A 17 -19.59 5.27 1.10
N LYS A 18 -19.27 5.98 0.00
CA LYS A 18 -18.72 5.39 -1.23
C LYS A 18 -17.20 5.54 -1.37
N ALA A 19 -16.51 6.03 -0.33
CA ALA A 19 -15.05 6.13 -0.38
C ALA A 19 -14.41 4.75 -0.54
N ARG A 20 -13.31 4.67 -1.29
CA ARG A 20 -12.60 3.40 -1.54
C ARG A 20 -12.22 2.66 -0.25
N ILE A 21 -11.89 3.39 0.80
CA ILE A 21 -11.53 2.85 2.12
C ILE A 21 -12.69 2.10 2.80
N GLN A 22 -13.94 2.36 2.41
CA GLN A 22 -15.10 1.63 2.94
C GLN A 22 -15.06 0.14 2.54
N ASN A 23 -14.50 -0.15 1.36
CA ASN A 23 -14.28 -1.50 0.85
C ASN A 23 -12.95 -2.11 1.31
N TRP A 24 -12.31 -1.53 2.35
CA TRP A 24 -11.11 -2.09 2.91
C TRP A 24 -11.35 -3.52 3.41
N LYS A 25 -10.41 -4.39 3.05
CA LYS A 25 -10.25 -5.73 3.62
C LYS A 25 -8.88 -5.78 4.26
N ASP A 26 -8.79 -6.39 5.42
CA ASP A 26 -7.52 -6.57 6.09
C ASP A 26 -6.52 -7.31 5.20
N THR A 27 -5.26 -6.94 5.37
CA THR A 27 -4.12 -7.52 4.66
C THR A 27 -3.27 -8.35 5.61
N ASP A 28 -2.40 -9.17 5.04
CA ASP A 28 -1.49 -10.06 5.75
C ASP A 28 -0.07 -9.94 5.17
N GLN A 29 0.87 -10.68 5.76
CA GLN A 29 2.26 -10.66 5.31
C GLN A 29 2.42 -11.19 3.88
N ALA A 30 1.61 -12.17 3.47
CA ALA A 30 1.70 -12.74 2.13
C ALA A 30 1.26 -11.74 1.06
N GLU A 31 0.18 -11.00 1.29
CA GLU A 31 -0.29 -9.95 0.39
C GLU A 31 0.68 -8.76 0.34
N MET A 32 1.30 -8.39 1.47
CA MET A 32 2.35 -7.35 1.45
C MET A 32 3.59 -7.77 0.69
N LYS A 33 4.00 -9.04 0.76
CA LYS A 33 5.08 -9.59 -0.08
C LYS A 33 4.74 -9.48 -1.58
N LYS A 34 3.47 -9.66 -1.95
CA LYS A 34 3.01 -9.45 -3.34
C LYS A 34 3.17 -7.99 -3.77
N ILE A 35 2.85 -7.02 -2.91
CA ILE A 35 3.09 -5.58 -3.21
C ILE A 35 4.56 -5.32 -3.46
N LEU A 36 5.44 -5.79 -2.55
CA LEU A 36 6.88 -5.65 -2.71
C LEU A 36 7.37 -6.27 -4.02
N GLY A 37 6.91 -7.48 -4.33
CA GLY A 37 7.20 -8.13 -5.62
C GLY A 37 6.71 -7.31 -6.81
N CYS A 38 5.52 -6.72 -6.75
CA CYS A 38 5.03 -5.81 -7.80
C CYS A 38 5.94 -4.59 -7.96
N ILE A 39 6.33 -3.93 -6.86
CA ILE A 39 7.20 -2.74 -6.90
C ILE A 39 8.56 -3.11 -7.52
N LEU A 40 9.20 -4.17 -7.03
CA LEU A 40 10.49 -4.63 -7.57
C LEU A 40 10.40 -5.01 -9.05
N TRP A 41 9.31 -5.63 -9.46
CA TRP A 41 9.11 -5.98 -10.87
C TRP A 41 8.90 -4.74 -11.76
N MET A 42 8.23 -3.70 -11.24
CA MET A 42 8.08 -2.42 -11.96
C MET A 42 9.43 -1.71 -12.17
N GLU A 43 10.38 -1.88 -11.26
CA GLU A 43 11.74 -1.36 -11.45
C GLU A 43 12.46 -2.07 -12.61
N ILE A 44 12.17 -3.35 -12.84
CA ILE A 44 12.74 -4.11 -13.97
C ILE A 44 12.10 -3.68 -15.30
N LEU A 45 10.78 -3.49 -15.31
CA LEU A 45 10.03 -3.08 -16.51
C LEU A 45 9.29 -1.76 -16.26
N SER A 46 9.97 -0.65 -16.47
CA SER A 46 9.35 0.67 -16.33
C SER A 46 8.37 0.96 -17.48
N LEU A 47 7.08 1.08 -17.17
CA LEU A 47 6.04 1.49 -18.11
C LEU A 47 5.72 2.99 -17.97
N PRO A 48 5.15 3.63 -19.02
CA PRO A 48 4.93 5.09 -19.04
C PRO A 48 4.04 5.65 -17.91
N SER A 49 3.28 4.80 -17.23
CA SER A 49 2.48 5.21 -16.08
C SER A 49 2.19 4.01 -15.17
N ILE A 50 1.87 4.27 -13.90
CA ILE A 50 1.41 3.23 -12.97
C ILE A 50 0.14 2.51 -13.47
N PHE A 51 -0.70 3.19 -14.26
CA PHE A 51 -1.91 2.60 -14.83
C PHE A 51 -1.61 1.64 -15.98
N SER A 52 -0.50 1.85 -16.69
CA SER A 52 -0.08 1.01 -17.82
C SER A 52 0.13 -0.44 -17.39
N TYR A 53 0.61 -0.68 -16.16
CA TYR A 53 0.81 -2.02 -15.61
C TYR A 53 -0.47 -2.86 -15.50
N TRP A 54 -1.64 -2.23 -15.43
CA TRP A 54 -2.94 -2.92 -15.42
C TRP A 54 -3.76 -2.64 -16.69
N SER A 55 -3.12 -2.13 -17.74
CA SER A 55 -3.78 -1.89 -19.02
C SER A 55 -4.10 -3.21 -19.74
N LYS A 56 -5.23 -3.23 -20.46
CA LYS A 56 -5.58 -4.32 -21.37
C LYS A 56 -4.94 -4.17 -22.75
N ASN A 57 -4.26 -3.06 -23.02
CA ASN A 57 -3.57 -2.83 -24.28
C ASN A 57 -2.39 -3.81 -24.40
N PHE A 58 -2.28 -4.49 -25.56
CA PHE A 58 -1.25 -5.50 -25.80
C PHE A 58 0.18 -4.96 -25.59
N ARG A 59 0.41 -3.67 -25.86
CA ARG A 59 1.71 -3.00 -25.69
C ARG A 59 2.20 -2.96 -24.24
N TYR A 60 1.30 -3.14 -23.27
CA TYR A 60 1.59 -3.11 -21.85
C TYR A 60 1.31 -4.46 -21.18
N HIS A 61 1.26 -5.55 -21.97
CA HIS A 61 0.94 -6.87 -21.47
C HIS A 61 1.95 -7.33 -20.42
N ASN A 62 1.44 -7.74 -19.25
CA ASN A 62 2.21 -8.30 -18.16
C ASN A 62 1.31 -9.06 -17.16
N ASN A 63 1.93 -9.73 -16.19
CA ASN A 63 1.24 -10.62 -15.25
C ASN A 63 0.84 -9.96 -13.92
N LEU A 64 1.16 -8.68 -13.67
CA LEU A 64 0.87 -8.02 -12.38
C LEU A 64 -0.62 -8.02 -12.04
N ARG A 65 -1.50 -7.94 -13.05
CA ARG A 65 -2.96 -8.00 -12.86
C ARG A 65 -3.45 -9.30 -12.20
N TYR A 66 -2.72 -10.41 -12.36
CA TYR A 66 -3.05 -11.71 -11.78
C TYR A 66 -2.45 -11.89 -10.39
N VAL A 67 -1.35 -11.19 -10.09
CA VAL A 67 -0.73 -11.16 -8.77
C VAL A 67 -1.53 -10.31 -7.80
N LEU A 68 -1.87 -9.09 -8.20
CA LEU A 68 -2.63 -8.15 -7.37
C LEU A 68 -3.47 -7.20 -8.23
N PRO A 69 -4.80 -7.11 -8.04
CA PRO A 69 -5.64 -6.19 -8.79
C PRO A 69 -5.26 -4.72 -8.55
N ARG A 70 -5.30 -3.88 -9.59
CA ARG A 70 -4.92 -2.45 -9.53
C ARG A 70 -5.47 -1.71 -8.32
N ASN A 71 -6.78 -1.81 -8.10
CA ASN A 71 -7.45 -1.09 -7.02
C ASN A 71 -6.97 -1.57 -5.65
N ARG A 72 -6.67 -2.88 -5.52
CA ARG A 72 -6.12 -3.45 -4.28
C ARG A 72 -4.67 -3.01 -4.07
N PHE A 73 -3.84 -3.04 -5.11
CA PHE A 73 -2.47 -2.50 -5.08
C PHE A 73 -2.46 -1.03 -4.61
N GLN A 74 -3.23 -0.16 -5.26
CA GLN A 74 -3.31 1.27 -4.91
C GLN A 74 -3.80 1.49 -3.48
N MET A 75 -4.81 0.72 -3.05
CA MET A 75 -5.38 0.85 -1.72
C MET A 75 -4.40 0.41 -0.64
N LEU A 76 -3.67 -0.69 -0.86
CA LEU A 76 -2.65 -1.16 0.06
C LEU A 76 -1.45 -0.22 0.11
N LEU A 77 -0.96 0.25 -1.05
CA LEU A 77 0.14 1.22 -1.14
C LEU A 77 -0.18 2.49 -0.35
N LYS A 78 -1.39 3.03 -0.50
CA LYS A 78 -1.86 4.20 0.26
C LYS A 78 -1.96 3.95 1.77
N SER A 79 -2.24 2.70 2.16
CA SER A 79 -2.49 2.32 3.55
C SER A 79 -1.25 1.74 4.24
N TRP A 80 -0.13 1.60 3.52
CA TRP A 80 1.08 0.97 4.04
C TRP A 80 1.70 1.80 5.17
N HIS A 81 1.67 1.24 6.39
CA HIS A 81 2.12 1.93 7.60
C HIS A 81 3.04 1.04 8.44
N PHE A 82 4.06 1.68 9.02
CA PHE A 82 5.06 1.00 9.85
C PHE A 82 5.01 1.40 11.33
N ALA A 83 4.48 2.59 11.63
CA ALA A 83 4.35 3.11 12.99
C ALA A 83 2.89 3.11 13.48
N ASP A 84 2.72 3.29 14.79
CA ASP A 84 1.41 3.53 15.39
C ASP A 84 1.07 5.02 15.39
N ASN A 85 -0.07 5.38 14.80
CA ASN A 85 -0.50 6.79 14.78
C ASN A 85 -1.10 7.25 16.11
N THR A 86 -1.32 6.34 17.07
CA THR A 86 -1.73 6.70 18.44
C THR A 86 -0.54 6.83 19.38
N ALA A 87 0.68 6.48 18.94
CA ALA A 87 1.88 6.70 19.74
C ALA A 87 2.12 8.21 19.87
N GLN A 88 2.56 8.62 21.06
CA GLN A 88 2.82 10.01 21.36
C GLN A 88 3.87 10.55 20.38
N TYR A 89 3.56 11.68 19.74
CA TYR A 89 4.53 12.36 18.88
C TYR A 89 5.75 12.73 19.72
N ASN A 90 6.89 12.12 19.41
CA ASN A 90 8.17 12.51 19.99
C ASN A 90 8.78 13.59 19.10
N ALA A 91 8.94 14.81 19.62
CA ALA A 91 9.53 15.92 18.89
C ALA A 91 11.00 15.65 18.48
N ASP A 92 11.69 14.78 19.21
CA ASP A 92 13.08 14.40 18.96
C ASP A 92 13.19 13.34 17.86
N ASP A 93 12.15 12.53 17.62
CA ASP A 93 12.13 11.54 16.54
C ASP A 93 11.25 12.02 15.38
N ARG A 94 11.82 12.90 14.54
CA ARG A 94 11.16 13.40 13.32
C ARG A 94 10.85 12.29 12.31
N LEU A 95 11.53 11.13 12.41
CA LEU A 95 11.39 10.00 11.50
C LEU A 95 10.52 8.87 12.08
N PHE A 96 9.83 9.09 13.21
CA PHE A 96 9.10 8.06 13.97
C PHE A 96 8.17 7.17 13.13
N LYS A 97 7.64 7.69 12.01
CA LYS A 97 6.80 6.94 11.07
C LYS A 97 7.53 5.83 10.32
N ILE A 98 8.84 6.00 10.10
CA ILE A 98 9.72 5.07 9.39
C ILE A 98 10.82 4.48 10.26
N THR A 99 11.04 5.00 11.48
CA THR A 99 11.99 4.45 12.47
C THR A 99 11.88 2.93 12.63
N PRO A 100 10.67 2.31 12.68
CA PRO A 100 10.56 0.84 12.76
C PRO A 100 11.20 0.09 11.57
N VAL A 101 11.29 0.72 10.40
CA VAL A 101 11.95 0.16 9.22
C VAL A 101 13.47 0.39 9.29
N LEU A 102 13.91 1.56 9.77
CA LEU A 102 15.33 1.86 9.91
C LEU A 102 16.01 0.93 10.93
N ASN A 103 15.31 0.58 12.01
CA ASN A 103 15.85 -0.28 13.06
C ASN A 103 16.02 -1.76 12.66
N ILE A 104 15.53 -2.15 11.48
CA ILE A 104 15.65 -3.54 10.96
C ILE A 104 16.59 -3.64 9.75
N LEU A 105 17.15 -2.51 9.29
CA LEU A 105 18.18 -2.43 8.25
C LEU A 105 19.57 -2.45 8.90
#